data_AF-A0A251VEK3-F1
#
_entry.id   AF-A0A251VEK3-F1
#
_cell.length_a   1.000
_cell.length_b   1.000
_cell.length_c   1.000
_cell.angle_alpha   90.00
_cell.angle_beta   90.00
_cell.angle_gamma   90.00
#
_symmetry.space_group_name_H-M   'P 1'
#
loop_
_entity.id
_entity.type
_entity.pdbx_description
1 polymer ?
#
loop_
_entity_poly.entity_id
_entity_poly.type
_entity_poly.pdbx_seq_one_letter_code
_entity_poly.pdbx_strand_id
1 'polypeptide(L)' 'MNRADEVLLAIPSNAACKLWGTDKAPTNVLIQTEDGRTFNVCLSEAKGKLFFFHGWSNVVIHL' A
#
# COMPACT_ATOMS: atom_id res chain seq x y z
N MET A 1 -10.70 7.67 15.16
CA MET A 1 -10.30 7.23 13.82
C MET A 1 -10.58 8.37 12.86
N ASN A 2 -9.56 8.85 12.14
CA ASN A 2 -9.77 9.83 11.08
C ASN A 2 -10.32 9.08 9.86
N ARG A 3 -11.22 9.68 9.06
CA ARG A 3 -11.77 9.05 7.84
C ARG A 3 -10.69 8.55 6.87
N ALA A 4 -9.49 9.12 6.93
CA ALA A 4 -8.31 8.70 6.18
C ALA A 4 -7.82 7.27 6.52
N ASP A 5 -8.22 6.70 7.66
CA ASP A 5 -7.89 5.32 8.07
C ASP A 5 -8.88 4.28 7.50
N GLU A 6 -9.94 4.70 6.80
CA GLU A 6 -10.99 3.80 6.27
C GLU A 6 -10.70 3.30 4.84
N VAL A 7 -9.77 3.93 4.12
CA VAL A 7 -9.41 3.48 2.77
C VAL A 7 -8.27 2.47 2.88
N LEU A 8 -8.60 1.20 2.75
CA LEU A 8 -7.64 0.10 2.57
C LEU A 8 -7.73 -0.38 1.13
N LEU A 9 -6.59 -0.51 0.45
CA LEU A 9 -6.53 -1.17 -0.85
C LEU A 9 -5.82 -2.51 -0.73
N ALA A 10 -6.53 -3.59 -1.04
CA ALA A 10 -5.96 -4.92 -1.10
C ALA A 10 -5.02 -5.06 -2.31
N ILE A 11 -3.83 -5.59 -2.08
CA ILE A 11 -2.85 -5.92 -3.10
C ILE A 11 -3.10 -7.37 -3.54
N PRO A 12 -3.39 -7.61 -4.83
CA PRO A 12 -3.56 -8.97 -5.35
C PRO A 12 -2.31 -9.82 -5.08
N SER A 13 -2.49 -11.06 -4.60
CA SER A 13 -1.38 -11.94 -4.21
C SER A 13 -0.40 -12.23 -5.35
N ASN A 14 -0.89 -12.33 -6.59
CA ASN A 14 -0.04 -12.48 -7.77
C ASN A 14 0.83 -11.24 -8.04
N ALA A 15 0.30 -10.04 -7.81
CA ALA A 15 1.03 -8.78 -7.94
C ALA A 15 2.09 -8.66 -6.83
N ALA A 16 1.71 -8.93 -5.58
CA ALA A 16 2.64 -8.93 -4.45
C ALA A 16 3.79 -9.94 -4.66
N CYS A 17 3.47 -11.15 -5.11
CA CYS A 17 4.46 -12.18 -5.42
C CYS A 17 5.38 -11.77 -6.58
N LYS A 18 4.85 -11.13 -7.62
CA LYS A 18 5.67 -10.64 -8.74
C LYS A 18 6.62 -9.51 -8.33
N LEU A 19 6.19 -8.64 -7.41
CA LEU A 19 6.98 -7.49 -6.94
C LEU A 19 8.06 -7.89 -5.93
N TRP A 20 7.71 -8.75 -4.97
CA TRP A 20 8.56 -9.02 -3.81
C TRP A 20 8.94 -10.50 -3.63
N GLY A 21 8.25 -11.41 -4.30
CA GLY A 21 8.31 -12.84 -4.05
C GLY A 21 7.35 -13.29 -2.95
N THR A 22 7.17 -14.60 -2.83
CA THR A 22 6.33 -15.21 -1.78
C THR A 22 6.86 -14.86 -0.39
N ASP A 23 5.99 -14.38 0.49
CA ASP A 23 6.26 -14.03 1.90
C ASP A 23 7.38 -12.99 2.14
N LYS A 24 7.66 -12.17 1.12
CA LYS A 24 8.77 -11.20 1.13
C LYS A 24 8.33 -9.74 1.01
N ALA A 25 7.05 -9.47 1.25
CA ALA A 25 6.55 -8.10 1.21
C ALA A 25 7.29 -7.21 2.24
N PRO A 26 7.73 -6.01 1.86
CA PRO A 26 8.36 -5.09 2.80
C PRO A 26 7.33 -4.53 3.78
N THR A 27 7.80 -3.90 4.86
CA THR A 27 6.93 -3.20 5.81
C THR A 27 6.30 -1.95 5.23
N ASN A 28 6.95 -1.33 4.24
CA ASN A 28 6.51 -0.12 3.56
C ASN A 28 7.07 -0.03 2.15
N VAL A 29 6.42 0.76 1.31
CA VAL A 29 6.81 1.03 -0.07
C VAL A 29 6.82 2.53 -0.32
N LEU A 30 7.61 2.95 -1.30
CA LEU A 30 7.55 4.31 -1.84
C LEU A 30 6.70 4.28 -3.11
N ILE A 31 5.58 5.01 -3.12
CA ILE A 31 4.75 5.20 -4.31
C ILE A 31 5.13 6.54 -4.93
N GLN A 32 5.54 6.51 -6.19
CA GLN A 32 5.80 7.72 -6.97
C GLN A 32 4.65 7.94 -7.97
N THR A 33 4.08 9.13 -7.96
CA THR A 33 3.03 9.55 -8.90
C THR A 33 3.63 10.18 -10.14
N GLU A 34 2.85 10.28 -11.23
CA GLU A 34 3.32 10.83 -12.50
C GLU A 34 3.78 12.29 -12.39
N ASP A 35 3.20 13.07 -11.47
CA ASP A 35 3.62 14.45 -11.17
C ASP A 35 4.88 14.53 -10.28
N GLY A 36 5.52 13.39 -9.98
CA GLY A 36 6.79 13.30 -9.27
C GLY A 36 6.69 13.32 -7.75
N ARG A 37 5.49 13.33 -7.16
CA ARG A 37 5.35 13.22 -5.70
C ARG A 37 5.63 11.80 -5.23
N THR A 38 6.17 11.69 -4.03
CA THR A 38 6.50 10.42 -3.42
C THR A 38 5.78 10.27 -2.09
N PHE A 39 5.23 9.08 -1.85
CA PHE A 39 4.48 8.74 -0.65
C PHE A 39 5.04 7.48 -0.03
N ASN A 40 5.43 7.54 1.24
CA ASN A 40 5.77 6.35 2.01
C ASN A 40 4.48 5.71 2.53
N VAL A 41 4.19 4.48 2.09
CA VAL A 41 2.97 3.76 2.42
C VAL A 41 3.32 2.45 3.11
N CYS A 42 2.81 2.26 4.33
CA CYS A 42 2.98 1.02 5.06
C CYS A 42 2.09 -0.09 4.50
N LEU A 43 2.60 -1.31 4.53
CA LEU A 43 1.84 -2.50 4.20
C LEU A 43 1.35 -3.17 5.48
N SER A 44 0.17 -3.78 5.42
CA SER A 44 -0.36 -4.61 6.50
C SER A 44 -0.89 -5.92 5.93
N GLU A 45 -0.58 -7.02 6.61
CA GLU A 45 -1.14 -8.33 6.26
C GLU A 45 -2.31 -8.66 7.20
N ALA A 46 -3.45 -9.03 6.62
CA ALA A 46 -4.60 -9.50 7.36
C ALA A 46 -5.32 -10.62 6.58
N LYS A 47 -5.62 -11.74 7.26
CA LYS A 47 -6.32 -12.89 6.68
C LYS A 47 -5.67 -13.42 5.37
N GLY A 48 -4.34 -13.47 5.33
CA GLY A 48 -3.56 -13.94 4.17
C GLY A 48 -3.60 -13.01 2.95
N LYS A 49 -3.99 -11.74 3.16
CA LYS A 49 -3.99 -10.69 2.13
C LYS A 49 -3.15 -9.53 2.60
N LEU A 50 -2.48 -8.89 1.65
CA LEU A 50 -1.66 -7.71 1.88
C LEU A 50 -2.43 -6.46 1.48
N PHE A 51 -2.30 -5.39 2.24
CA PHE A 51 -3.02 -4.14 2.04
C PHE A 51 -2.08 -2.95 2.10
N PHE A 52 -2.35 -1.92 1.30
CA PHE A 52 -1.87 -0.58 1.59
C PHE A 52 -2.63 -0.04 2.79
N PHE A 53 -1.88 0.39 3.81
CA PHE A 53 -2.41 0.84 5.10
C PHE A 53 -1.99 2.29 5.36
N HIS A 54 -1.19 2.54 6.40
CA HIS A 54 -0.81 3.88 6.80
C HIS A 54 -0.13 4.65 5.66
N GLY A 55 -0.62 5.86 5.38
CA GLY A 55 -0.14 6.71 4.29
C GLY A 55 -0.86 6.49 2.94
N TRP A 56 -1.65 5.42 2.77
CA TRP A 56 -2.37 5.17 1.52
C TRP A 56 -3.41 6.26 1.19
N SER A 57 -4.15 6.73 2.19
CA SER A 57 -5.13 7.79 2.01
C SER A 57 -4.50 9.10 1.51
N ASN A 58 -3.24 9.38 1.84
CA ASN A 58 -2.55 10.56 1.29
C ASN A 58 -2.32 10.43 -0.22
N VAL A 59 -2.08 9.21 -0.71
CA VAL A 59 -1.99 8.92 -2.15
C VAL A 59 -3.36 9.16 -2.80
N VAL A 60 -4.42 8.60 -2.22
CA VAL A 60 -5.80 8.72 -2.76
C VAL A 60 -6.30 10.16 -2.75
N ILE A 61 -5.95 10.97 -1.76
CA ILE A 61 -6.31 12.39 -1.70
C ILE A 61 -5.58 13.20 -2.78
N HIS A 62 -4.40 12.74 -3.21
CA HIS A 62 -3.59 13.41 -4.23
C HIS A 62 -3.99 13.04 -5.66
N LEU A 63 -4.43 11.80 -5.88
CA LEU A 63 -4.93 11.30 -7.17
C LEU A 63 -6.31 11.88 -7.51
#